data_AF-A0A7J5A7P2-F1
#
_entry.id   AF-A0A7J5A7P2-F1
#
_cell.length_a   1.000
_cell.length_b   1.000
_cell.length_c   1.000
_cell.angle_alpha   90.00
_cell.angle_beta   90.00
_cell.angle_gamma   90.00
#
_symmetry.space_group_name_H-M   'P 1'
#
loop_
_entity.id
_entity.type
_entity.pdbx_description
1 polymer ?
#
loop_
_entity_poly.entity_id
_entity_poly.type
_entity_poly.pdbx_seq_one_letter_code
_entity_poly.pdbx_strand_id
1 'polypeptide(L)'
;MTPRVTVDLARLDANVARYGRRVAEAGVALRAHVKGHRSPEIAARQVAAGAVGVAVHSAAEAEAYVAVGVTDVVVAWPWRDAWRWTRFAQLARHCAVTVHVDHPDAVAGLGAAAEAHGVELGVRVEVDTGLHRVGVDPDAAVGLAATIARTGGLRMAGVTGYVGITDPAAARDRVELGRRQARLLVSVAERIRAAGSPCPAVSVGGTPTLAGVLDVAGVTEVCAGAYALLDGGFARLGECDPGAVAISVATTVTGTDGQVLRTDADELLAGADQTWMSGVVLTAPDGGPVDAGSVSVGDELRVLPGHVCPVVARRPLLHVLDAGEPVARWQAIVRPDRA
;
A
#
# COMPACT_ATOMS: atom_id res chain seq x y z
N MET A 1 -18.74 14.27 -18.39
CA MET A 1 -18.25 15.39 -17.54
C MET A 1 -16.89 15.03 -16.96
N THR A 2 -15.88 15.84 -17.22
CA THR A 2 -14.55 15.83 -16.56
C THR A 2 -14.57 16.70 -15.30
N PRO A 3 -13.61 16.56 -14.37
CA PRO A 3 -12.56 15.55 -14.36
C PRO A 3 -13.04 14.18 -13.85
N ARG A 4 -12.57 13.09 -14.46
CA ARG A 4 -12.90 11.70 -14.05
C ARG A 4 -11.64 10.91 -13.71
N VAL A 5 -11.65 10.22 -12.57
CA VAL A 5 -10.61 9.23 -12.26
C VAL A 5 -10.92 7.96 -13.03
N THR A 6 -9.96 7.49 -13.80
CA THR A 6 -10.08 6.35 -14.72
C THR A 6 -9.07 5.28 -14.34
N VAL A 7 -9.45 4.01 -14.54
CA VAL A 7 -8.58 2.84 -14.36
C VAL A 7 -8.63 2.00 -15.63
N ASP A 8 -7.50 1.82 -16.29
CA ASP A 8 -7.33 0.92 -17.43
C ASP A 8 -7.15 -0.52 -16.93
N LEU A 9 -8.11 -1.39 -17.26
CA LEU A 9 -8.20 -2.75 -16.77
C LEU A 9 -7.04 -3.62 -17.28
N ALA A 10 -6.68 -3.49 -18.55
CA ALA A 10 -5.60 -4.27 -19.15
C ALA A 10 -4.26 -3.94 -18.50
N ARG A 11 -3.99 -2.65 -18.23
CA ARG A 11 -2.78 -2.20 -17.53
C ARG A 11 -2.77 -2.67 -16.07
N LEU A 12 -3.90 -2.56 -15.37
CA LEU A 12 -4.06 -3.04 -14.00
C LEU A 12 -3.73 -4.53 -13.90
N ASP A 13 -4.35 -5.35 -14.75
CA ASP A 13 -4.16 -6.81 -14.72
C ASP A 13 -2.72 -7.19 -15.09
N ALA A 14 -2.12 -6.53 -16.09
CA ALA A 14 -0.72 -6.73 -16.45
C ALA A 14 0.24 -6.36 -15.30
N ASN A 15 -0.02 -5.26 -14.61
CA ASN A 15 0.77 -4.81 -13.46
C ASN A 15 0.70 -5.79 -12.29
N VAL A 16 -0.51 -6.23 -11.96
CA VAL A 16 -0.74 -7.22 -10.90
C VAL A 16 -0.03 -8.52 -11.21
N ALA A 17 -0.18 -9.04 -12.43
CA ALA A 17 0.47 -10.27 -12.86
C ALA A 17 2.01 -10.14 -12.87
N ARG A 18 2.55 -9.03 -13.36
CA ARG A 18 4.01 -8.80 -13.41
C ARG A 18 4.63 -8.75 -12.02
N TYR A 19 4.04 -7.98 -11.09
CA TYR A 19 4.56 -7.86 -9.74
C TYR A 19 4.41 -9.18 -8.98
N GLY A 20 3.24 -9.83 -9.08
CA GLY A 20 2.99 -11.14 -8.47
C GLY A 20 3.97 -12.21 -8.91
N ARG A 21 4.23 -12.36 -10.22
CA ARG A 21 5.22 -13.31 -10.74
C ARG A 21 6.61 -13.08 -10.16
N ARG A 22 7.08 -11.83 -10.14
CA ARG A 22 8.42 -11.50 -9.65
C ARG A 22 8.60 -11.85 -8.16
N VAL A 23 7.55 -11.66 -7.35
CA VAL A 23 7.58 -12.05 -5.93
C VAL A 23 7.51 -13.57 -5.77
N ALA A 24 6.67 -14.25 -6.55
CA ALA A 24 6.53 -15.70 -6.53
C ALA A 24 7.80 -16.44 -7.00
N GLU A 25 8.48 -15.94 -8.03
CA GLU A 25 9.76 -16.47 -8.53
C GLU A 25 10.86 -16.42 -7.46
N ALA A 26 10.80 -15.45 -6.54
CA ALA A 26 11.69 -15.34 -5.40
C ALA A 26 11.28 -16.23 -4.21
N GLY A 27 10.17 -16.95 -4.29
CA GLY A 27 9.65 -17.81 -3.20
C GLY A 27 9.12 -17.01 -2.00
N VAL A 28 8.75 -15.74 -2.20
CA VAL A 28 8.27 -14.84 -1.14
C VAL A 28 6.74 -14.69 -1.25
N ALA A 29 6.04 -14.50 -0.14
CA ALA A 29 4.61 -14.22 -0.15
C ALA A 29 4.34 -12.75 -0.52
N LEU A 30 3.28 -12.49 -1.30
CA LEU A 30 2.82 -11.13 -1.59
C LEU A 30 1.59 -10.80 -0.75
N ARG A 31 1.65 -9.74 0.05
CA ARG A 31 0.48 -9.17 0.73
C ARG A 31 0.07 -7.86 0.07
N ALA A 32 -1.19 -7.80 -0.37
CA ALA A 32 -1.72 -6.65 -1.11
C ALA A 32 -2.07 -5.50 -0.17
N HIS A 33 -1.30 -4.42 -0.20
CA HIS A 33 -1.59 -3.23 0.58
C HIS A 33 -2.59 -2.33 -0.13
N VAL A 34 -3.80 -2.23 0.41
CA VAL A 34 -4.94 -1.66 -0.32
C VAL A 34 -5.16 -0.16 -0.12
N LYS A 35 -4.32 0.52 0.69
CA LYS A 35 -4.53 1.95 1.04
C LYS A 35 -4.61 2.88 -0.18
N GLY A 36 -3.93 2.51 -1.27
CA GLY A 36 -3.77 3.35 -2.45
C GLY A 36 -5.04 3.40 -3.29
N HIS A 37 -5.59 2.23 -3.61
CA HIS A 37 -6.78 2.12 -4.46
C HIS A 37 -8.08 2.01 -3.67
N ARG A 38 -8.07 1.40 -2.47
CA ARG A 38 -9.25 1.15 -1.62
C ARG A 38 -10.45 0.52 -2.35
N SER A 39 -10.23 -0.12 -3.48
CA SER A 39 -11.24 -0.82 -4.27
C SER A 39 -11.24 -2.33 -3.95
N PRO A 40 -12.38 -2.90 -3.51
CA PRO A 40 -12.63 -4.34 -3.43
C PRO A 40 -12.26 -5.09 -4.69
N GLU A 41 -12.59 -4.55 -5.85
CA GLU A 41 -12.41 -5.19 -7.16
C GLU A 41 -10.92 -5.31 -7.52
N ILE A 42 -10.12 -4.31 -7.16
CA ILE A 42 -8.66 -4.36 -7.33
C ILE A 42 -8.04 -5.34 -6.33
N ALA A 43 -8.48 -5.35 -5.07
CA ALA A 43 -7.98 -6.31 -4.08
C ALA A 43 -8.30 -7.76 -4.48
N ALA A 44 -9.52 -8.02 -4.98
CA ALA A 44 -9.92 -9.32 -5.47
C ALA A 44 -9.02 -9.80 -6.62
N ARG A 45 -8.62 -8.91 -7.54
CA ARG A 45 -7.64 -9.22 -8.60
C ARG A 45 -6.26 -9.56 -8.04
N GLN A 46 -5.79 -8.80 -7.05
CA GLN A 46 -4.51 -9.07 -6.40
C GLN A 46 -4.50 -10.43 -5.69
N VAL A 47 -5.58 -10.76 -4.97
CA VAL A 47 -5.75 -12.07 -4.31
C VAL A 47 -5.85 -13.20 -5.34
N ALA A 48 -6.64 -13.03 -6.39
CA ALA A 48 -6.76 -14.01 -7.48
C ALA A 48 -5.42 -14.25 -8.20
N ALA A 49 -4.54 -13.25 -8.25
CA ALA A 49 -3.20 -13.35 -8.79
C ALA A 49 -2.15 -13.93 -7.80
N GLY A 50 -2.57 -14.38 -6.61
CA GLY A 50 -1.72 -15.07 -5.65
C GLY A 50 -1.27 -14.25 -4.44
N ALA A 51 -1.83 -13.05 -4.20
CA ALA A 51 -1.61 -12.37 -2.94
C ALA A 51 -2.25 -13.16 -1.78
N VAL A 52 -1.52 -13.36 -0.68
CA VAL A 52 -1.94 -14.20 0.46
C VAL A 52 -3.03 -13.57 1.33
N GLY A 53 -3.38 -12.32 1.06
CA GLY A 53 -4.32 -11.52 1.83
C GLY A 53 -4.10 -10.04 1.60
N VAL A 54 -4.77 -9.21 2.40
CA VAL A 54 -4.68 -7.76 2.29
C VAL A 54 -4.00 -7.14 3.51
N ALA A 55 -3.41 -5.96 3.29
CA ALA A 55 -2.94 -5.08 4.36
C ALA A 55 -3.72 -3.75 4.31
N VAL A 56 -4.39 -3.44 5.41
CA VAL A 56 -5.23 -2.25 5.62
C VAL A 56 -4.61 -1.35 6.68
N HIS A 57 -5.11 -0.12 6.81
CA HIS A 57 -4.67 0.80 7.85
C HIS A 57 -5.73 1.08 8.91
N SER A 58 -6.98 0.62 8.77
CA SER A 58 -8.03 0.90 9.75
C SER A 58 -8.99 -0.27 9.95
N ALA A 59 -9.77 -0.20 11.03
CA ALA A 59 -10.78 -1.21 11.32
C ALA A 59 -11.90 -1.19 10.27
N ALA A 60 -12.33 0.01 9.86
CA ALA A 60 -13.35 0.14 8.83
C ALA A 60 -12.91 -0.42 7.47
N GLU A 61 -11.63 -0.23 7.09
CA GLU A 61 -11.08 -0.88 5.90
C GLU A 61 -11.10 -2.42 6.06
N ALA A 62 -10.66 -2.92 7.21
CA ALA A 62 -10.65 -4.35 7.50
C ALA A 62 -12.05 -4.97 7.38
N GLU A 63 -13.05 -4.37 8.03
CA GLU A 63 -14.46 -4.78 7.97
C GLU A 63 -14.99 -4.77 6.53
N ALA A 64 -14.70 -3.72 5.77
CA ALA A 64 -15.15 -3.60 4.38
C ALA A 64 -14.55 -4.68 3.47
N TYR A 65 -13.27 -5.03 3.64
CA TYR A 65 -12.64 -6.10 2.86
C TYR A 65 -13.11 -7.49 3.27
N VAL A 66 -13.37 -7.72 4.56
CA VAL A 66 -13.96 -8.99 5.03
C VAL A 66 -15.37 -9.17 4.51
N ALA A 67 -16.18 -8.09 4.47
CA ALA A 67 -17.54 -8.14 3.93
C ALA A 67 -17.61 -8.53 2.45
N VAL A 68 -16.53 -8.31 1.68
CA VAL A 68 -16.41 -8.73 0.27
C VAL A 68 -15.61 -10.03 0.10
N GLY A 69 -15.38 -10.77 1.18
CA GLY A 69 -14.84 -12.13 1.15
C GLY A 69 -13.34 -12.28 1.41
N VAL A 70 -12.63 -11.24 1.83
CA VAL A 70 -11.22 -11.38 2.23
C VAL A 70 -11.12 -12.09 3.59
N THR A 71 -10.34 -13.18 3.64
CA THR A 71 -10.22 -14.05 4.83
C THR A 71 -8.91 -13.90 5.60
N ASP A 72 -7.94 -13.13 5.10
CA ASP A 72 -6.68 -12.84 5.78
C ASP A 72 -6.35 -11.34 5.66
N VAL A 73 -6.40 -10.66 6.81
CA VAL A 73 -6.19 -9.22 6.94
C VAL A 73 -5.04 -8.92 7.89
N VAL A 74 -4.09 -8.10 7.43
CA VAL A 74 -3.11 -7.44 8.27
C VAL A 74 -3.52 -5.98 8.49
N VAL A 75 -3.67 -5.56 9.73
CA VAL A 75 -3.76 -4.15 10.10
C VAL A 75 -2.34 -3.59 10.22
N ALA A 76 -1.88 -2.99 9.12
CA ALA A 76 -0.52 -2.52 8.93
C ALA A 76 -0.27 -1.14 9.56
N TRP A 77 -0.73 -0.95 10.80
CA TRP A 77 -0.50 0.25 11.59
C TRP A 77 -0.59 -0.06 13.09
N PRO A 78 0.36 0.39 13.93
CA PRO A 78 0.34 0.14 15.37
C PRO A 78 -0.63 1.08 16.09
N TRP A 79 -1.94 0.79 15.99
CA TRP A 79 -2.99 1.56 16.67
C TRP A 79 -2.96 1.39 18.19
N ARG A 80 -3.25 2.47 18.90
CA ARG A 80 -3.18 2.54 20.37
C ARG A 80 -4.53 2.76 21.06
N ASP A 81 -5.60 2.84 20.28
CA ASP A 81 -6.93 3.15 20.80
C ASP A 81 -7.70 1.87 21.15
N ALA A 82 -8.17 1.77 22.39
CA ALA A 82 -8.84 0.58 22.91
C ALA A 82 -10.06 0.13 22.11
N TRP A 83 -10.82 1.09 21.56
CA TRP A 83 -11.99 0.77 20.74
C TRP A 83 -11.62 0.06 19.43
N ARG A 84 -10.43 0.35 18.85
CA ARG A 84 -9.94 -0.31 17.64
C ARG A 84 -9.55 -1.77 17.94
N TRP A 85 -8.92 -2.04 19.08
CA TRP A 85 -8.57 -3.40 19.49
C TRP A 85 -9.80 -4.29 19.65
N THR A 86 -10.87 -3.75 20.25
CA THR A 86 -12.17 -4.44 20.36
C THR A 86 -12.71 -4.81 18.97
N ARG A 87 -12.65 -3.89 18.01
CA ARG A 87 -13.07 -4.12 16.62
C ARG A 87 -12.23 -5.21 15.93
N PHE A 88 -10.91 -5.20 16.12
CA PHE A 88 -10.04 -6.24 15.56
C PHE A 88 -10.36 -7.63 16.12
N ALA A 89 -10.61 -7.74 17.43
CA ALA A 89 -11.01 -8.99 18.06
C ALA A 89 -12.38 -9.49 17.57
N GLN A 90 -13.35 -8.59 17.35
CA GLN A 90 -14.63 -8.95 16.74
C GLN A 90 -14.45 -9.47 15.31
N LEU A 91 -13.61 -8.81 14.51
CA LEU A 91 -13.33 -9.20 13.14
C LEU A 91 -12.67 -10.58 13.06
N ALA A 92 -11.81 -10.92 14.02
CA ALA A 92 -11.12 -12.21 14.09
C ALA A 92 -12.05 -13.42 14.27
N ARG A 93 -13.35 -13.20 14.54
CA ARG A 93 -14.36 -14.27 14.50
C ARG A 93 -14.71 -14.73 13.08
N HIS A 94 -14.36 -13.93 12.08
CA HIS A 94 -14.77 -14.13 10.68
C HIS A 94 -13.58 -14.36 9.74
N CYS A 95 -12.38 -13.94 10.12
CA CYS A 95 -11.19 -14.04 9.29
C CYS A 95 -9.91 -14.11 10.16
N ALA A 96 -8.78 -14.43 9.53
CA ALA A 96 -7.48 -14.27 10.17
C ALA A 96 -7.15 -12.77 10.27
N VAL A 97 -6.89 -12.28 11.48
CA VAL A 97 -6.49 -10.90 11.73
C VAL A 97 -5.10 -10.89 12.33
N THR A 98 -4.19 -10.16 11.69
CA THR A 98 -2.86 -9.85 12.23
C THR A 98 -2.73 -8.34 12.45
N VAL A 99 -2.25 -7.89 13.61
CA VAL A 99 -2.13 -6.47 13.96
C VAL A 99 -0.67 -6.12 14.21
N HIS A 100 -0.23 -4.97 13.71
CA HIS A 100 1.10 -4.45 14.02
C HIS A 100 1.11 -3.79 15.40
N VAL A 101 2.18 -3.95 16.16
CA VAL A 101 2.37 -3.29 17.46
C VAL A 101 3.78 -2.77 17.61
N ASP A 102 3.92 -1.67 18.34
CA ASP A 102 5.20 -1.07 18.69
C ASP A 102 5.29 -0.67 20.17
N HIS A 103 4.41 -1.22 21.02
CA HIS A 103 4.37 -0.88 22.44
C HIS A 103 3.71 -1.95 23.31
N PRO A 104 4.19 -2.17 24.55
CA PRO A 104 3.59 -3.12 25.49
C PRO A 104 2.12 -2.83 25.81
N ASP A 105 1.71 -1.58 25.96
CA ASP A 105 0.29 -1.24 26.23
C ASP A 105 -0.66 -1.73 25.13
N ALA A 106 -0.23 -1.66 23.87
CA ALA A 106 -1.01 -2.19 22.75
C ALA A 106 -1.10 -3.72 22.81
N VAL A 107 -0.03 -4.39 23.21
CA VAL A 107 -0.02 -5.85 23.44
C VAL A 107 -0.99 -6.23 24.55
N ALA A 108 -0.93 -5.56 25.70
CA ALA A 108 -1.84 -5.82 26.83
C ALA A 108 -3.31 -5.60 26.44
N GLY A 109 -3.60 -4.49 25.75
CA GLY A 109 -4.94 -4.15 25.32
C GLY A 109 -5.52 -5.08 24.24
N LEU A 110 -4.71 -5.49 23.26
CA LEU A 110 -5.10 -6.48 22.27
C LEU A 110 -5.36 -7.85 22.92
N GLY A 111 -4.52 -8.27 23.88
CA GLY A 111 -4.70 -9.51 24.63
C GLY A 111 -6.03 -9.53 25.38
N ALA A 112 -6.32 -8.47 26.14
CA ALA A 112 -7.59 -8.34 26.86
C ALA A 112 -8.80 -8.34 25.91
N ALA A 113 -8.71 -7.67 24.76
CA ALA A 113 -9.77 -7.70 23.75
C ALA A 113 -9.97 -9.09 23.13
N ALA A 114 -8.87 -9.78 22.83
CA ALA A 114 -8.90 -11.14 22.27
C ALA A 114 -9.53 -12.13 23.26
N GLU A 115 -9.13 -12.08 24.54
CA GLU A 115 -9.71 -12.89 25.62
C GLU A 115 -11.21 -12.60 25.80
N ALA A 116 -11.62 -11.34 25.87
CA ALA A 116 -13.03 -10.95 26.02
C ALA A 116 -13.92 -11.46 24.88
N HIS A 117 -13.34 -11.62 23.68
CA HIS A 117 -14.05 -12.14 22.51
C HIS A 117 -13.80 -13.63 22.23
N GLY A 118 -12.96 -14.32 23.02
CA GLY A 118 -12.64 -15.73 22.83
C GLY A 118 -11.97 -16.02 21.49
N VAL A 119 -11.07 -15.15 21.02
CA VAL A 119 -10.37 -15.26 19.75
C VAL A 119 -8.85 -15.23 19.94
N GLU A 120 -8.11 -15.56 18.88
CA GLU A 120 -6.67 -15.33 18.80
C GLU A 120 -6.37 -14.26 17.74
N LEU A 121 -5.48 -13.32 18.06
CA LEU A 121 -4.96 -12.34 17.10
C LEU A 121 -3.49 -12.65 16.76
N GLY A 122 -3.16 -12.61 15.47
CA GLY A 122 -1.76 -12.54 15.06
C GLY A 122 -1.19 -11.16 15.40
N VAL A 123 0.07 -11.11 15.82
CA VAL A 123 0.73 -9.85 16.16
C VAL A 123 2.11 -9.77 15.51
N ARG A 124 2.40 -8.68 14.80
CA ARG A 124 3.73 -8.39 14.26
C ARG A 124 4.35 -7.22 15.01
N VAL A 125 5.63 -7.37 15.37
CA VAL A 125 6.42 -6.25 15.91
C VAL A 125 6.77 -5.32 14.76
N GLU A 126 6.27 -4.08 14.80
CA GLU A 126 6.70 -3.00 13.91
C GLU A 126 8.05 -2.48 14.43
N VAL A 127 9.07 -2.54 13.58
CA VAL A 127 10.43 -2.09 13.88
C VAL A 127 10.68 -0.79 13.15
N ASP A 128 11.25 0.19 13.84
CA ASP A 128 11.73 1.41 13.20
C ASP A 128 12.94 1.08 12.32
N THR A 129 12.79 1.35 11.03
CA THR A 129 13.80 1.08 10.00
C THR A 129 14.54 2.35 9.56
N GLY A 130 14.40 3.43 10.33
CA GLY A 130 15.07 4.72 10.12
C GLY A 130 14.14 5.84 9.64
N LEU A 131 12.84 5.57 9.47
CA LEU A 131 11.85 6.61 9.15
C LEU A 131 11.43 7.40 10.39
N HIS A 132 11.66 6.87 11.60
CA HIS A 132 11.36 7.53 12.87
C HIS A 132 9.90 8.02 12.99
N ARG A 133 8.99 7.20 12.46
CA ARG A 133 7.55 7.52 12.42
C ARG A 133 6.74 6.68 13.41
N VAL A 134 6.96 5.38 13.37
CA VAL A 134 6.38 4.35 14.24
C VAL A 134 7.36 3.19 14.32
N GLY A 135 7.11 2.26 15.23
CA GLY A 135 7.96 1.08 15.41
C GLY A 135 8.90 1.22 16.60
N VAL A 136 9.27 0.08 17.17
CA VAL A 136 10.26 0.03 18.24
C VAL A 136 11.67 0.14 17.69
N ASP A 137 12.57 0.62 18.54
CA ASP A 137 14.00 0.43 18.30
C ASP A 137 14.30 -1.07 18.04
N PRO A 138 15.12 -1.41 17.04
CA PRO A 138 15.48 -2.80 16.74
C PRO A 138 15.94 -3.60 17.97
N ASP A 139 16.62 -2.99 18.94
CA ASP A 139 17.10 -3.65 20.15
C ASP A 139 15.99 -3.94 21.16
N ALA A 140 14.91 -3.15 21.14
CA ALA A 140 13.72 -3.38 21.98
C ALA A 140 12.78 -4.46 21.42
N ALA A 141 12.92 -4.83 20.14
CA ALA A 141 12.03 -5.78 19.46
C ALA A 141 11.97 -7.16 20.12
N VAL A 142 13.09 -7.66 20.65
CA VAL A 142 13.15 -8.96 21.35
C VAL A 142 12.29 -8.95 22.61
N GLY A 143 12.35 -7.86 23.40
CA GLY A 143 11.55 -7.72 24.62
C GLY A 143 10.06 -7.62 24.34
N LEU A 144 9.67 -6.91 23.28
CA LEU A 144 8.28 -6.81 22.87
C LEU A 144 7.74 -8.15 22.33
N ALA A 145 8.53 -8.86 21.51
CA ALA A 145 8.17 -10.19 21.03
C ALA A 145 7.96 -11.20 22.17
N ALA A 146 8.84 -11.18 23.18
CA ALA A 146 8.70 -12.03 24.36
C ALA A 146 7.45 -11.67 25.19
N THR A 147 7.06 -10.40 25.22
CA THR A 147 5.80 -9.95 25.85
C THR A 147 4.61 -10.51 25.09
N ILE A 148 4.56 -10.36 23.76
CA ILE A 148 3.51 -10.91 22.90
C ILE A 148 3.35 -12.42 23.12
N ALA A 149 4.45 -13.17 23.12
CA ALA A 149 4.43 -14.62 23.27
C ALA A 149 3.88 -15.12 24.63
N ARG A 150 3.85 -14.26 25.66
CA ARG A 150 3.30 -14.58 26.99
C ARG A 150 1.89 -14.04 27.23
N THR A 151 1.35 -13.25 26.31
CA THR A 151 0.02 -12.64 26.45
C THR A 151 -1.05 -13.57 25.88
N GLY A 152 -2.05 -13.91 26.69
CA GLY A 152 -3.19 -14.72 26.26
C GLY A 152 -3.95 -14.08 25.09
N GLY A 153 -4.48 -14.92 24.19
CA GLY A 153 -5.21 -14.47 23.01
C GLY A 153 -4.34 -13.88 21.89
N LEU A 154 -3.01 -13.84 22.04
CA LEU A 154 -2.09 -13.33 21.01
C LEU A 154 -1.13 -14.41 20.52
N ARG A 155 -0.82 -14.36 19.22
CA ARG A 155 0.19 -15.19 18.57
C ARG A 155 1.23 -14.32 17.88
N MET A 156 2.49 -14.51 18.24
CA MET A 156 3.60 -13.85 17.56
C MET A 156 3.67 -14.29 16.08
N ALA A 157 3.32 -13.36 15.19
CA ALA A 157 3.18 -13.58 13.76
C ALA A 157 4.40 -13.11 12.96
N GLY A 158 5.33 -12.38 13.57
CA GLY A 158 6.61 -12.01 12.96
C GLY A 158 7.02 -10.56 13.18
N VAL A 159 7.85 -10.04 12.30
CA VAL A 159 8.30 -8.65 12.29
C VAL A 159 7.94 -7.95 10.99
N THR A 160 7.85 -6.63 11.06
CA THR A 160 7.57 -5.77 9.92
C THR A 160 8.23 -4.41 10.12
N GLY A 161 8.44 -3.70 9.03
CA GLY A 161 8.92 -2.32 9.06
C GLY A 161 8.76 -1.68 7.69
N TYR A 162 8.68 -0.35 7.70
CA TYR A 162 8.57 0.44 6.48
C TYR A 162 9.53 1.63 6.48
N VAL A 163 10.38 1.67 5.47
CA VAL A 163 11.28 2.74 5.12
C VAL A 163 10.59 3.54 4.02
N GLY A 164 10.32 4.81 4.33
CA GLY A 164 9.82 5.76 3.35
C GLY A 164 10.96 6.20 2.44
N ILE A 165 10.65 6.44 1.17
CA ILE A 165 11.53 7.26 0.34
C ILE A 165 11.30 8.72 0.77
N THR A 166 12.33 9.35 1.32
CA THR A 166 12.24 10.68 1.94
C THR A 166 12.54 11.81 0.97
N ASP A 167 13.38 11.55 -0.02
CA ASP A 167 13.89 12.55 -0.95
C ASP A 167 14.28 11.91 -2.31
N PRO A 168 14.57 12.73 -3.35
CA PRO A 168 14.95 12.21 -4.66
C PRO A 168 16.24 11.38 -4.69
N ALA A 169 17.18 11.59 -3.77
CA ALA A 169 18.42 10.81 -3.72
C ALA A 169 18.13 9.39 -3.18
N ALA A 170 17.36 9.29 -2.10
CA ALA A 170 16.86 8.02 -1.59
C ALA A 170 16.00 7.28 -2.64
N ALA A 171 15.24 8.00 -3.47
CA ALA A 171 14.46 7.41 -4.54
C ALA A 171 15.34 6.76 -5.62
N ARG A 172 16.43 7.43 -6.01
CA ARG A 172 17.42 6.89 -6.94
C ARG A 172 18.13 5.67 -6.35
N ASP A 173 18.35 5.64 -5.04
CA ASP A 173 18.99 4.52 -4.33
C ASP A 173 18.00 3.51 -3.72
N ARG A 174 16.76 3.47 -4.21
CA ARG A 174 15.67 2.62 -3.67
C ARG A 174 16.01 1.14 -3.57
N VAL A 175 16.90 0.65 -4.44
CA VAL A 175 17.35 -0.75 -4.41
C VAL A 175 18.18 -1.00 -3.16
N GLU A 176 19.19 -0.18 -2.88
CA GLU A 176 19.98 -0.34 -1.65
C GLU A 176 19.14 -0.03 -0.40
N LEU A 177 18.22 0.93 -0.49
CA LEU A 177 17.25 1.20 0.58
C LEU A 177 16.44 -0.06 0.93
N GLY A 178 15.94 -0.77 -0.09
CA GLY A 178 15.24 -2.04 0.07
C GLY A 178 16.11 -3.12 0.73
N ARG A 179 17.37 -3.25 0.30
CA ARG A 179 18.32 -4.21 0.90
C ARG A 179 18.58 -3.91 2.37
N ARG A 180 18.83 -2.64 2.72
CA ARG A 180 19.12 -2.22 4.10
C ARG A 180 17.95 -2.51 5.03
N GLN A 181 16.74 -2.14 4.62
CA GLN A 181 15.52 -2.45 5.37
C GLN A 181 15.33 -3.95 5.58
N ALA A 182 15.48 -4.74 4.50
CA ALA A 182 15.31 -6.19 4.59
C ALA A 182 16.36 -6.84 5.50
N ARG A 183 17.65 -6.47 5.39
CA ARG A 183 18.72 -6.98 6.26
C ARG A 183 18.45 -6.67 7.73
N LEU A 184 17.99 -5.46 8.05
CA LEU A 184 17.64 -5.07 9.41
C LEU A 184 16.52 -5.96 9.97
N LEU A 185 15.42 -6.13 9.23
CA LEU A 185 14.28 -6.93 9.68
C LEU A 185 14.62 -8.42 9.81
N VAL A 186 15.42 -8.97 8.89
CA VAL A 186 15.92 -10.35 8.99
C VAL A 186 16.78 -10.51 10.25
N SER A 187 17.71 -9.60 10.50
CA SER A 187 18.56 -9.63 11.70
C SER A 187 17.72 -9.55 12.99
N VAL A 188 16.70 -8.69 13.04
CA VAL A 188 15.77 -8.62 14.19
C VAL A 188 15.02 -9.94 14.36
N ALA A 189 14.50 -10.53 13.29
CA ALA A 189 13.81 -11.81 13.35
C ALA A 189 14.71 -12.94 13.86
N GLU A 190 15.97 -12.98 13.44
CA GLU A 190 16.97 -13.93 13.94
C GLU A 190 17.22 -13.76 15.44
N ARG A 191 17.36 -12.53 15.93
CA ARG A 191 17.51 -12.25 17.37
C ARG A 191 16.29 -12.68 18.19
N ILE A 192 15.08 -12.45 17.67
CA ILE A 192 13.83 -12.92 18.31
C ILE A 192 13.80 -14.45 18.42
N ARG A 193 14.16 -15.15 17.33
CA ARG A 193 14.24 -16.62 17.30
C ARG A 193 15.30 -17.15 18.26
N ALA A 194 16.48 -16.53 18.30
CA ALA A 194 17.57 -16.90 19.19
C ALA A 194 17.20 -16.72 20.68
N ALA A 195 16.33 -15.76 20.99
CA ALA A 195 15.76 -15.55 22.33
C ALA A 195 14.58 -16.47 22.66
N GLY A 196 14.20 -17.40 21.77
CA GLY A 196 13.21 -18.44 22.02
C GLY A 196 11.77 -18.10 21.64
N SER A 197 11.51 -16.94 21.01
CA SER A 197 10.17 -16.59 20.51
C SER A 197 10.03 -16.94 19.02
N PRO A 198 8.86 -17.45 18.57
CA PRO A 198 8.65 -17.70 17.15
C PRO A 198 8.62 -16.38 16.38
N CYS A 199 9.18 -16.37 15.17
CA CYS A 199 9.11 -15.21 14.26
C CYS A 199 8.94 -15.73 12.83
N PRO A 200 7.73 -16.19 12.44
CA PRO A 200 7.54 -16.86 11.17
C PRO A 200 7.57 -15.90 9.98
N ALA A 201 7.03 -14.68 10.12
CA ALA A 201 7.08 -13.69 9.05
C ALA A 201 8.21 -12.67 9.24
N VAL A 202 8.92 -12.37 8.15
CA VAL A 202 9.72 -11.16 7.96
C VAL A 202 9.05 -10.41 6.81
N SER A 203 8.14 -9.49 7.16
CA SER A 203 7.33 -8.74 6.21
C SER A 203 7.99 -7.39 5.91
N VAL A 204 8.31 -7.15 4.65
CA VAL A 204 9.04 -5.96 4.23
C VAL A 204 8.18 -5.11 3.29
N GLY A 205 8.08 -3.81 3.57
CA GLY A 205 7.19 -2.93 2.83
C GLY A 205 7.84 -2.23 1.63
N GLY A 206 7.03 -2.03 0.57
CA GLY A 206 7.29 -1.04 -0.49
C GLY A 206 7.27 -1.56 -1.93
N THR A 207 6.55 -0.86 -2.80
CA THR A 207 6.58 -1.10 -4.26
C THR A 207 7.95 -0.75 -4.89
N PRO A 208 8.54 0.44 -4.69
CA PRO A 208 9.78 0.84 -5.38
C PRO A 208 11.04 0.14 -4.85
N THR A 209 10.98 -0.45 -3.64
CA THR A 209 12.12 -1.09 -2.99
C THR A 209 12.22 -2.58 -3.30
N LEU A 210 11.25 -3.15 -4.03
CA LEU A 210 11.10 -4.59 -4.23
C LEU A 210 12.41 -5.27 -4.66
N ALA A 211 13.10 -4.70 -5.64
CA ALA A 211 14.33 -5.30 -6.19
C ALA A 211 15.36 -5.61 -5.09
N GLY A 212 15.63 -4.64 -4.21
CA GLY A 212 16.57 -4.83 -3.12
C GLY A 212 16.03 -5.70 -1.99
N VAL A 213 14.71 -5.70 -1.77
CA VAL A 213 14.09 -6.58 -0.78
C VAL A 213 14.26 -8.04 -1.16
N LEU A 214 14.06 -8.39 -2.44
CA LEU A 214 14.20 -9.76 -2.94
C LEU A 214 15.66 -10.25 -2.99
N ASP A 215 16.64 -9.35 -2.95
CA ASP A 215 18.07 -9.70 -2.90
C ASP A 215 18.50 -10.24 -1.51
N VAL A 216 17.64 -10.17 -0.49
CA VAL A 216 17.98 -10.52 0.89
C VAL A 216 17.27 -11.80 1.32
N ALA A 217 18.06 -12.85 1.53
CA ALA A 217 17.58 -14.10 2.09
C ALA A 217 16.97 -13.90 3.49
N GLY A 218 15.92 -14.66 3.80
CA GLY A 218 15.21 -14.59 5.08
C GLY A 218 13.98 -13.68 5.08
N VAL A 219 13.78 -12.86 4.03
CA VAL A 219 12.49 -12.20 3.78
C VAL A 219 11.45 -13.24 3.41
N THR A 220 10.27 -13.19 4.02
CA THR A 220 9.20 -14.18 3.79
C THR A 220 7.94 -13.57 3.19
N GLU A 221 7.72 -12.26 3.37
CA GLU A 221 6.56 -11.56 2.83
C GLU A 221 6.96 -10.16 2.33
N VAL A 222 6.42 -9.74 1.19
CA VAL A 222 6.43 -8.35 0.73
C VAL A 222 5.03 -7.77 0.90
N CYS A 223 4.94 -6.63 1.59
CA CYS A 223 3.71 -5.87 1.72
C CYS A 223 3.77 -4.64 0.81
N ALA A 224 3.06 -4.70 -0.33
CA ALA A 224 3.12 -3.65 -1.35
C ALA A 224 1.73 -3.44 -1.99
N GLY A 225 1.50 -2.25 -2.56
CA GLY A 225 0.16 -1.86 -3.00
C GLY A 225 0.12 -1.00 -4.25
N ALA A 226 1.03 -0.02 -4.34
CA ALA A 226 1.05 0.91 -5.46
C ALA A 226 1.32 0.22 -6.80
N TYR A 227 1.91 -0.97 -6.79
CA TYR A 227 2.21 -1.74 -8.00
C TYR A 227 0.99 -2.00 -8.89
N ALA A 228 -0.23 -2.09 -8.32
CA ALA A 228 -1.43 -2.40 -9.09
C ALA A 228 -1.80 -1.26 -10.05
N LEU A 229 -1.76 -0.02 -9.56
CA LEU A 229 -2.17 1.16 -10.34
C LEU A 229 -1.00 1.92 -10.94
N LEU A 230 0.16 1.89 -10.27
CA LEU A 230 1.30 2.78 -10.48
C LEU A 230 0.85 4.26 -10.46
N ASP A 231 1.78 5.16 -10.73
CA ASP A 231 1.49 6.60 -10.84
C ASP A 231 2.60 7.29 -11.65
N GLY A 232 2.39 8.57 -11.97
CA GLY A 232 3.35 9.42 -12.67
C GLY A 232 4.66 9.60 -11.90
N GLY A 233 4.63 9.53 -10.56
CA GLY A 233 5.83 9.55 -9.72
C GLY A 233 6.72 8.32 -9.98
N PHE A 234 6.13 7.12 -10.05
CA PHE A 234 6.86 5.90 -10.43
C PHE A 234 7.39 5.95 -11.87
N ALA A 235 6.62 6.52 -12.80
CA ALA A 235 7.06 6.67 -14.18
C ALA A 235 8.26 7.63 -14.28
N ARG A 236 8.19 8.79 -13.62
CA ARG A 236 9.30 9.75 -13.54
C ARG A 236 10.52 9.20 -12.82
N LEU A 237 10.33 8.33 -11.82
CA LEU A 237 11.41 7.62 -11.13
C LEU A 237 12.13 6.60 -12.04
N GLY A 238 11.52 6.23 -13.16
CA GLY A 238 11.98 5.13 -14.01
C GLY A 238 11.69 3.75 -13.42
N GLU A 239 10.70 3.63 -12.54
CA GLU A 239 10.24 2.33 -12.01
C GLU A 239 9.27 1.64 -12.99
N CYS A 240 8.60 2.41 -13.86
CA CYS A 240 7.75 1.89 -14.90
C CYS A 240 7.72 2.80 -16.13
N ASP A 241 7.33 2.24 -17.27
CA ASP A 241 6.93 3.03 -18.43
C ASP A 241 5.62 3.78 -18.14
N PRO A 242 5.42 5.04 -18.61
CA PRO A 242 4.15 5.75 -18.47
C PRO A 242 2.93 4.98 -19.00
N GLY A 243 3.11 4.18 -20.06
CA GLY A 243 2.11 3.30 -20.62
C GLY A 243 1.67 2.18 -19.68
N ALA A 244 2.46 1.83 -18.67
CA ALA A 244 2.08 0.86 -17.63
C ALA A 244 1.19 1.48 -16.53
N VAL A 245 1.10 2.81 -16.43
CA VAL A 245 0.27 3.46 -15.40
C VAL A 245 -1.21 3.20 -15.72
N ALA A 246 -1.88 2.52 -14.80
CA ALA A 246 -3.26 2.09 -14.96
C ALA A 246 -4.26 3.15 -14.50
N ILE A 247 -3.90 4.01 -13.55
CA ILE A 247 -4.76 5.12 -13.10
C ILE A 247 -4.47 6.43 -13.84
N SER A 248 -5.50 7.15 -14.23
CA SER A 248 -5.37 8.51 -14.77
C SER A 248 -6.56 9.40 -14.45
N VAL A 249 -6.39 10.70 -14.62
CA VAL A 249 -7.48 11.68 -14.60
C VAL A 249 -7.74 12.16 -16.02
N ALA A 250 -8.93 11.85 -16.55
CA ALA A 250 -9.43 12.49 -17.77
C ALA A 250 -9.88 13.91 -17.42
N THR A 251 -9.37 14.90 -18.13
CA THR A 251 -9.50 16.34 -17.81
C THR A 251 -9.76 17.15 -19.07
N THR A 252 -10.36 18.33 -18.93
CA THR A 252 -10.55 19.29 -20.03
C THR A 252 -9.68 20.53 -19.79
N VAL A 253 -9.02 21.04 -20.82
CA VAL A 253 -8.23 22.28 -20.75
C VAL A 253 -9.15 23.48 -20.58
N THR A 254 -8.92 24.24 -19.51
CA THR A 254 -9.69 25.43 -19.14
C THR A 254 -8.92 26.73 -19.42
N GLY A 255 -7.61 26.65 -19.62
CA GLY A 255 -6.78 27.80 -19.99
C GLY A 255 -5.37 27.39 -20.44
N THR A 256 -4.76 28.21 -21.28
CA THR A 256 -3.36 28.05 -21.72
C THR A 256 -2.75 29.41 -22.03
N ASP A 257 -1.44 29.55 -21.82
CA ASP A 257 -0.62 30.67 -22.30
C ASP A 257 0.42 30.22 -23.35
N GLY A 258 0.27 28.99 -23.88
CA GLY A 258 1.20 28.37 -24.82
C GLY A 258 2.40 27.68 -24.16
N GLN A 259 2.54 27.75 -22.84
CA GLN A 259 3.57 27.06 -22.07
C GLN A 259 2.98 26.26 -20.89
N VAL A 260 2.02 26.85 -20.19
CA VAL A 260 1.36 26.26 -19.02
C VAL A 260 -0.10 25.98 -19.36
N LEU A 261 -0.51 24.72 -19.19
CA LEU A 261 -1.89 24.27 -19.31
C LEU A 261 -2.58 24.32 -17.94
N ARG A 262 -3.80 24.83 -17.92
CA ARG A 262 -4.73 24.78 -16.78
C ARG A 262 -5.89 23.86 -17.14
N THR A 263 -6.32 23.02 -16.21
CA THR A 263 -7.35 22.03 -16.47
C THR A 263 -8.42 22.00 -15.39
N ASP A 264 -9.56 21.39 -15.70
CA ASP A 264 -10.62 21.18 -14.69
C ASP A 264 -10.26 20.15 -13.60
N ALA A 265 -9.11 19.49 -13.71
CA ALA A 265 -8.55 18.57 -12.71
C ALA A 265 -7.55 19.20 -11.73
N ASP A 266 -7.17 20.47 -11.90
CA ASP A 266 -6.04 21.06 -11.16
C ASP A 266 -6.24 21.01 -9.63
N GLU A 267 -7.46 21.29 -9.15
CA GLU A 267 -7.80 21.20 -7.72
C GLU A 267 -7.71 19.75 -7.19
N LEU A 268 -8.15 18.78 -7.99
CA LEU A 268 -8.05 17.36 -7.64
C LEU A 268 -6.60 16.90 -7.51
N LEU A 269 -5.73 17.41 -8.39
CA LEU A 269 -4.31 17.04 -8.49
C LEU A 269 -3.41 17.86 -7.56
N ALA A 270 -3.90 18.98 -6.99
CA ALA A 270 -3.10 19.84 -6.13
C ALA A 270 -2.52 19.09 -4.92
N GLY A 271 -1.20 18.97 -4.85
CA GLY A 271 -0.51 18.21 -3.79
C GLY A 271 -0.68 16.69 -3.87
N ALA A 272 -1.16 16.18 -5.01
CA ALA A 272 -1.20 14.74 -5.31
C ALA A 272 0.13 14.26 -5.92
N ASP A 273 1.23 14.59 -5.26
CA ASP A 273 2.60 14.28 -5.69
C ASP A 273 3.32 13.42 -4.65
N GLN A 274 4.31 12.68 -5.11
CA GLN A 274 5.30 12.09 -4.22
C GLN A 274 6.29 13.20 -3.83
N THR A 275 6.56 13.35 -2.53
CA THR A 275 7.55 14.33 -2.04
C THR A 275 8.95 14.09 -2.61
N TRP A 276 9.24 12.86 -3.00
CA TRP A 276 10.52 12.40 -3.54
C TRP A 276 10.59 12.39 -5.06
N MET A 277 9.46 12.50 -5.78
CA MET A 277 9.38 12.64 -7.24
C MET A 277 8.10 13.38 -7.60
N SER A 278 8.21 14.70 -7.74
CA SER A 278 7.07 15.55 -8.05
C SER A 278 6.71 15.53 -9.54
N GLY A 279 5.43 15.77 -9.78
CA GLY A 279 4.89 16.12 -11.07
C GLY A 279 3.97 15.05 -11.64
N VAL A 280 3.02 15.55 -12.40
CA VAL A 280 2.13 14.75 -13.23
C VAL A 280 2.76 14.49 -14.60
N VAL A 281 2.21 13.54 -15.34
CA VAL A 281 2.54 13.34 -16.76
C VAL A 281 1.28 13.61 -17.57
N LEU A 282 1.37 14.55 -18.52
CA LEU A 282 0.28 14.87 -19.44
C LEU A 282 0.43 14.03 -20.71
N THR A 283 -0.68 13.46 -21.15
CA THR A 283 -0.78 12.63 -22.36
C THR A 283 -2.07 12.96 -23.10
N ALA A 284 -2.09 12.69 -24.40
CA ALA A 284 -3.31 12.72 -25.19
C ALA A 284 -4.25 11.60 -24.70
N PRO A 285 -5.55 11.64 -25.04
CA PRO A 285 -6.50 10.61 -24.59
C PRO A 285 -6.07 9.17 -24.96
N ASP A 286 -5.40 8.99 -26.09
CA ASP A 286 -4.84 7.71 -26.56
C ASP A 286 -3.52 7.31 -25.85
N GLY A 287 -2.98 8.18 -24.99
CA GLY A 287 -1.72 7.98 -24.27
C GLY A 287 -0.49 8.52 -25.00
N GLY A 288 -0.64 9.15 -26.17
CA GLY A 288 0.44 9.81 -26.89
C GLY A 288 1.02 11.01 -26.13
N PRO A 289 2.25 11.45 -26.47
CA PRO A 289 2.84 12.64 -25.89
C PRO A 289 2.02 13.90 -26.27
N VAL A 290 2.02 14.89 -25.37
CA VAL A 290 1.35 16.18 -25.60
C VAL A 290 2.39 17.28 -25.77
N ASP A 291 2.28 18.03 -26.86
CA ASP A 291 2.95 19.32 -27.01
C ASP A 291 2.03 20.43 -26.51
N ALA A 292 2.38 21.04 -25.37
CA ALA A 292 1.57 22.10 -24.74
C ALA A 292 1.32 23.31 -25.65
N GLY A 293 2.23 23.60 -26.60
CA GLY A 293 2.05 24.70 -27.57
C GLY A 293 0.96 24.44 -28.60
N SER A 294 0.52 23.18 -28.75
CA SER A 294 -0.49 22.75 -29.71
C SER A 294 -1.89 22.56 -29.13
N VAL A 295 -2.03 22.68 -27.79
CA VAL A 295 -3.28 22.41 -27.07
C VAL A 295 -4.12 23.67 -26.91
N SER A 296 -5.42 23.54 -27.17
CA SER A 296 -6.41 24.60 -27.08
C SER A 296 -7.34 24.45 -25.87
N VAL A 297 -7.97 25.55 -25.45
CA VAL A 297 -9.05 25.50 -24.46
C VAL A 297 -10.20 24.65 -25.01
N GLY A 298 -10.70 23.71 -24.20
CA GLY A 298 -11.72 22.74 -24.59
C GLY A 298 -11.17 21.37 -25.01
N ASP A 299 -9.87 21.24 -25.26
CA ASP A 299 -9.26 19.94 -25.57
C ASP A 299 -9.31 19.01 -24.35
N GLU A 300 -9.58 17.72 -24.59
CA GLU A 300 -9.52 16.68 -23.56
C GLU A 300 -8.10 16.09 -23.47
N LEU A 301 -7.61 15.95 -22.25
CA LEU A 301 -6.30 15.37 -21.94
C LEU A 301 -6.42 14.25 -20.91
N ARG A 302 -5.37 13.45 -20.83
CA ARG A 302 -5.18 12.43 -19.80
C ARG A 302 -3.99 12.81 -18.92
N VAL A 303 -4.20 12.83 -17.61
CA VAL A 303 -3.17 13.12 -16.61
C VAL A 303 -2.83 11.87 -15.80
N LEU A 304 -1.55 11.47 -15.79
CA LEU A 304 -1.05 10.48 -14.84
C LEU A 304 -0.73 11.22 -13.53
N PRO A 305 -1.44 10.95 -12.42
CA PRO A 305 -1.24 11.70 -11.18
C PRO A 305 0.16 11.42 -10.61
N GLY A 306 0.79 12.37 -9.93
CA GLY A 306 2.09 12.15 -9.30
C GLY A 306 2.04 11.08 -8.20
N HIS A 307 0.91 11.00 -7.49
CA HIS A 307 0.66 10.03 -6.43
C HIS A 307 -0.81 9.60 -6.40
N VAL A 308 -1.06 8.29 -6.53
CA VAL A 308 -2.42 7.72 -6.60
C VAL A 308 -3.26 7.90 -5.33
N CYS A 309 -2.66 7.73 -4.15
CA CYS A 309 -3.39 7.67 -2.87
C CYS A 309 -4.27 8.91 -2.60
N PRO A 310 -3.75 10.17 -2.69
CA PRO A 310 -4.55 11.37 -2.45
C PRO A 310 -5.66 11.57 -3.50
N VAL A 311 -5.43 11.18 -4.77
CA VAL A 311 -6.44 11.31 -5.83
C VAL A 311 -7.66 10.45 -5.52
N VAL A 312 -7.45 9.17 -5.22
CA VAL A 312 -8.53 8.24 -4.86
C VAL A 312 -9.20 8.63 -3.53
N ALA A 313 -8.49 9.31 -2.63
CA ALA A 313 -9.07 9.85 -1.39
C ALA A 313 -10.05 10.98 -1.64
N ARG A 314 -9.74 11.86 -2.59
CA ARG A 314 -10.59 13.01 -2.94
C ARG A 314 -11.72 12.64 -3.89
N ARG A 315 -11.49 11.70 -4.81
CA ARG A 315 -12.47 11.24 -5.80
C ARG A 315 -12.51 9.70 -5.83
N PRO A 316 -13.35 9.09 -4.99
CA PRO A 316 -13.36 7.63 -4.80
C PRO A 316 -14.12 6.86 -5.89
N LEU A 317 -14.82 7.54 -6.80
CA LEU A 317 -15.48 6.89 -7.94
C LEU A 317 -14.46 6.68 -9.07
N LEU A 318 -14.14 5.41 -9.35
CA LEU A 318 -13.21 4.98 -10.39
C LEU A 318 -13.99 4.54 -11.63
N HIS A 319 -13.74 5.17 -12.77
CA HIS A 319 -14.29 4.79 -14.07
C HIS A 319 -13.38 3.77 -14.73
N VAL A 320 -13.86 2.54 -14.88
CA VAL A 320 -13.05 1.43 -15.39
C VAL A 320 -13.18 1.38 -16.89
N LEU A 321 -12.04 1.34 -17.56
CA LEU A 321 -11.92 1.29 -19.01
C LEU A 321 -11.32 -0.05 -19.43
N ASP A 322 -11.83 -0.62 -20.51
CA ASP A 322 -11.22 -1.76 -21.21
C ASP A 322 -11.04 -1.36 -22.68
N ALA A 323 -9.80 -1.42 -23.18
CA ALA A 323 -9.42 -0.88 -24.49
C ALA A 323 -9.91 0.56 -24.76
N GLY A 324 -9.99 1.39 -23.71
CA GLY A 324 -10.48 2.78 -23.78
C GLY A 324 -11.98 2.94 -23.58
N GLU A 325 -12.76 1.86 -23.60
CA GLU A 325 -14.21 1.89 -23.47
C GLU A 325 -14.66 1.72 -22.01
N PRO A 326 -15.64 2.52 -21.52
CA PRO A 326 -16.15 2.36 -20.16
C PRO A 326 -16.89 1.03 -19.95
N VAL A 327 -16.41 0.20 -19.03
CA VAL A 327 -17.00 -1.11 -18.71
C VAL A 327 -17.61 -1.20 -17.32
N ALA A 328 -17.13 -0.39 -16.37
CA ALA A 328 -17.64 -0.42 -14.99
C ALA A 328 -17.40 0.89 -14.25
N ARG A 329 -18.01 0.99 -13.07
CA ARG A 329 -17.70 2.02 -12.07
C ARG A 329 -17.44 1.32 -10.75
N TRP A 330 -16.28 1.56 -10.15
CA TRP A 330 -15.91 1.02 -8.85
C TRP A 330 -15.89 2.13 -7.81
N GLN A 331 -16.43 1.84 -6.63
CA GLN A 331 -16.50 2.79 -5.53
C GLN A 331 -15.43 2.43 -4.51
N ALA A 332 -14.39 3.26 -4.41
CA ALA A 332 -13.36 3.08 -3.39
C ALA A 332 -13.94 3.29 -1.98
N ILE A 333 -13.49 2.47 -1.04
CA ILE A 333 -13.86 2.53 0.38
C ILE A 333 -13.41 3.87 0.97
N VAL A 334 -14.38 4.61 1.51
CA VAL A 334 -14.14 5.84 2.26
C VAL A 334 -13.90 5.48 3.73
N ARG A 335 -12.91 6.11 4.36
CA ARG A 335 -12.52 5.80 5.74
C ARG A 335 -13.23 6.74 6.72
N PRO A 336 -14.23 6.28 7.50
CA PRO A 336 -14.83 7.10 8.55
C PRO A 336 -13.96 7.22 9.80
N ASP A 337 -12.93 6.38 9.94
CA ASP A 337 -12.35 6.02 11.24
C ASP A 337 -10.86 6.38 11.38
N ARG A 338 -10.37 7.35 10.60
CA ARG A 338 -8.98 7.84 10.67
C ARG A 338 -8.80 9.12 11.50
N ALA A 339 -9.90 9.65 12.04
CA ALA A 339 -9.88 10.72 13.03
C ALA A 339 -9.49 10.18 14.42
#